data_AF-A0A947BZ46-F1
#
_entry.id   AF-A0A947BZ46-F1
#
_cell.length_a   1.000
_cell.length_b   1.000
_cell.length_c   1.000
_cell.angle_alpha   90.00
_cell.angle_beta   90.00
_cell.angle_gamma   90.00
#
_symmetry.space_group_name_H-M   'P 1'
#
loop_
_entity.id
_entity.type
_entity.pdbx_description
1 polymer ?
#
loop_
_entity_poly.entity_id
_entity_poly.type
_entity_poly.pdbx_seq_one_letter_code
_entity_poly.pdbx_strand_id
1 'polypeptide(L)'
;MKHLVFTYGSLKKGFHNHDFLEDAKFVKATKTTASYHMFSLGSFPAITDARPTYPIQGEVYEVDDATLKELDRLEGEGRFYKKRKIPVIGVSQKVWCYFILDPKRYDRDIKAIGRGVHVDDNKKLMTWTKN
;
A
#
# COMPACT_ATOMS: atom_id res chain seq x y z
N MET A 1 0.02 19.14 11.43
CA MET A 1 1.26 18.34 11.51
C MET A 1 1.52 17.69 10.15
N LYS A 2 2.74 17.18 9.92
CA LYS A 2 3.10 16.43 8.70
C LYS A 2 3.24 14.95 9.00
N HIS A 3 2.83 14.11 8.05
CA HIS A 3 2.86 12.65 8.14
C HIS A 3 3.48 12.06 6.88
N LEU A 4 4.16 10.94 7.03
CA LEU A 4 4.63 10.15 5.90
C LEU A 4 3.66 8.98 5.68
N VAL A 5 3.18 8.83 4.45
CA VAL A 5 2.28 7.75 4.02
C VAL A 5 2.96 6.95 2.91
N PHE A 6 2.96 5.63 3.05
CA PHE A 6 3.39 4.69 2.02
C PHE A 6 2.16 4.12 1.31
N THR A 7 2.11 4.32 -0.01
CA THR A 7 1.10 3.75 -0.90
C THR A 7 1.73 2.71 -1.81
N TYR A 8 1.00 1.63 -2.08
CA TYR A 8 1.43 0.51 -2.91
C TYR A 8 0.41 0.16 -4.02
N GLY A 9 -0.68 0.92 -4.13
CA GLY A 9 -1.85 0.57 -4.95
C GLY A 9 -2.40 1.74 -5.75
N SER A 10 -3.73 1.91 -5.75
CA SER A 10 -4.47 2.89 -6.56
C SER A 10 -4.18 4.35 -6.25
N LEU A 11 -3.53 4.64 -5.12
CA LEU A 11 -3.05 5.97 -4.74
C LEU A 11 -1.69 6.33 -5.37
N LYS A 12 -0.95 5.36 -5.94
CA LYS A 12 0.35 5.60 -6.58
C LYS A 12 0.22 6.56 -7.76
N LYS A 13 1.30 7.24 -8.12
CA LYS A 13 1.33 8.17 -9.26
C LYS A 13 0.77 7.51 -10.53
N GLY A 14 -0.16 8.21 -11.17
CA GLY A 14 -0.82 7.78 -12.40
C GLY A 14 -2.03 6.86 -12.20
N PHE A 15 -2.35 6.38 -11.01
CA PHE A 15 -3.57 5.61 -10.76
C PHE A 15 -4.78 6.50 -10.44
N HIS A 16 -5.98 5.91 -10.48
CA HIS A 16 -7.25 6.64 -10.42
C HIS A 16 -7.54 7.35 -9.11
N ASN A 17 -6.86 7.00 -8.00
CA ASN A 17 -6.98 7.73 -6.74
C ASN A 17 -5.81 8.70 -6.51
N HIS A 18 -4.93 8.92 -7.49
CA HIS A 18 -3.77 9.79 -7.27
C HIS A 18 -4.15 11.24 -6.96
N ASP A 19 -5.33 11.70 -7.38
CA ASP A 19 -5.85 13.04 -7.11
C ASP A 19 -5.87 13.37 -5.60
N PHE A 20 -6.06 12.37 -4.73
CA PHE A 20 -5.99 12.57 -3.27
C PHE A 20 -4.57 12.92 -2.75
N LEU A 21 -3.55 12.74 -3.57
CA LEU A 21 -2.14 12.98 -3.27
C LEU A 21 -1.52 13.98 -4.26
N GLU A 22 -2.31 14.66 -5.10
CA GLU A 22 -1.77 15.55 -6.16
C GLU A 22 -0.95 16.70 -5.58
N ASP A 23 -1.42 17.29 -4.48
CA ASP A 23 -0.73 18.35 -3.74
C ASP A 23 0.26 17.83 -2.70
N ALA A 24 0.31 16.50 -2.49
CA ALA A 24 1.21 15.90 -1.52
C ALA A 24 2.64 15.86 -2.06
N LYS A 25 3.61 16.14 -1.19
CA LYS A 25 5.02 16.10 -1.59
C LYS A 25 5.47 14.65 -1.77
N PHE A 26 5.80 14.28 -3.00
CA PHE A 26 6.48 13.01 -3.28
C PHE A 26 7.85 12.99 -2.60
N VAL A 27 8.10 11.97 -1.77
CA VAL A 27 9.37 11.78 -1.08
C VAL A 27 10.26 10.82 -1.86
N LYS A 28 9.77 9.62 -2.17
CA LYS A 28 10.50 8.62 -2.98
C LYS A 28 9.66 7.40 -3.37
N ALA A 29 10.10 6.71 -4.42
CA ALA A 29 9.76 5.31 -4.65
C ALA A 29 10.67 4.40 -3.79
N THR A 30 10.10 3.40 -3.13
CA THR A 30 10.84 2.49 -2.24
C THR A 30 10.11 1.15 -2.07
N LYS A 31 10.53 0.34 -1.11
CA LYS A 31 9.86 -0.89 -0.69
C LYS A 31 9.82 -1.03 0.83
N THR A 32 8.91 -1.88 1.30
CA THR A 32 8.85 -2.26 2.72
C THR A 32 10.11 -3.01 3.15
N THR A 33 10.51 -2.85 4.42
CA THR A 33 11.62 -3.62 4.98
C THR A 33 11.23 -5.07 5.24
N ALA A 34 9.99 -5.28 5.72
CA ALA A 34 9.43 -6.61 5.94
C ALA A 34 8.73 -7.13 4.68
N SER A 35 8.63 -8.46 4.58
CA SER A 35 7.79 -9.11 3.59
C SER A 35 6.32 -9.10 4.00
N TYR A 36 5.45 -8.92 3.02
CA TYR A 36 4.00 -9.04 3.13
C TYR A 36 3.48 -9.87 1.96
N HIS A 37 2.19 -10.18 1.98
CA HIS A 37 1.49 -10.73 0.85
C HIS A 37 0.59 -9.67 0.23
N MET A 38 0.67 -9.49 -1.09
CA MET A 38 -0.22 -8.63 -1.87
C MET A 38 -1.17 -9.49 -2.70
N PHE A 39 -2.46 -9.14 -2.68
CA PHE A 39 -3.48 -9.79 -3.50
C PHE A 39 -4.40 -8.74 -4.13
N SER A 40 -5.05 -9.12 -5.22
CA SER A 40 -5.93 -8.22 -5.98
C SER A 40 -7.35 -8.27 -5.44
N LEU A 41 -7.97 -7.11 -5.27
CA LEU A 41 -9.40 -6.96 -5.01
C LEU A 41 -10.15 -6.48 -6.26
N GLY A 42 -9.55 -6.69 -7.44
CA GLY A 42 -10.05 -6.21 -8.73
C GLY A 42 -9.45 -4.87 -9.11
N SER A 43 -10.01 -3.76 -8.63
CA SER A 43 -9.58 -2.41 -9.03
C SER A 43 -8.38 -1.86 -8.24
N PHE A 44 -8.06 -2.47 -7.10
CA PHE A 44 -6.95 -2.07 -6.23
C PHE A 44 -6.39 -3.29 -5.48
N PRO A 45 -5.14 -3.22 -5.01
CA PRO A 45 -4.53 -4.29 -4.22
C PRO A 45 -4.83 -4.15 -2.73
N ALA A 46 -4.64 -5.23 -1.99
CA ALA A 46 -4.54 -5.23 -0.54
C ALA A 46 -3.26 -5.94 -0.10
N ILE A 47 -2.72 -5.54 1.06
CA ILE A 47 -1.61 -6.26 1.70
C ILE A 47 -2.00 -6.82 3.06
N THR A 48 -1.39 -7.95 3.41
CA THR A 48 -1.53 -8.62 4.70
C THR A 48 -0.18 -9.19 5.17
N ASP A 49 -0.03 -9.33 6.48
CA ASP A 49 1.04 -10.08 7.12
C ASP A 49 0.70 -11.57 7.27
N ALA A 50 -0.50 -12.01 6.89
CA ALA A 50 -0.83 -13.41 6.74
C ALA A 50 -0.07 -13.99 5.54
N ARG A 51 0.71 -15.05 5.75
CA ARG A 51 1.51 -15.74 4.70
C ARG A 51 2.47 -14.79 3.95
N PRO A 52 3.38 -14.09 4.64
CA PRO A 52 4.23 -13.09 4.02
C PRO A 52 5.11 -13.73 2.93
N THR A 53 5.17 -13.11 1.74
CA THR A 53 5.92 -13.63 0.60
C THR A 53 7.11 -12.75 0.25
N TYR A 54 6.88 -11.47 -0.04
CA TYR A 54 7.91 -10.55 -0.54
C TYR A 54 7.76 -9.15 0.04
N PRO A 55 8.84 -8.35 0.07
CA PRO A 55 8.71 -6.90 0.20
C PRO A 55 7.74 -6.32 -0.82
N ILE A 56 7.05 -5.25 -0.44
CA ILE A 56 6.08 -4.56 -1.29
C ILE A 56 6.69 -3.29 -1.84
N GLN A 57 6.63 -3.10 -3.16
CA GLN A 57 7.01 -1.86 -3.82
C GLN A 57 5.92 -0.81 -3.65
N GLY A 58 6.35 0.44 -3.43
CA GLY A 58 5.42 1.56 -3.31
C GLY A 58 6.13 2.90 -3.32
N GLU A 59 5.39 3.92 -2.92
CA GLU A 59 5.78 5.32 -2.95
C GLU A 59 5.49 5.95 -1.59
N VAL A 60 6.37 6.84 -1.15
CA VAL A 60 6.21 7.61 0.08
C VAL A 60 5.86 9.04 -0.26
N TYR A 61 4.82 9.56 0.39
CA TYR A 61 4.37 10.94 0.29
C TYR A 61 4.36 11.59 1.68
N GLU A 62 4.67 12.88 1.73
CA GLU A 62 4.43 13.72 2.90
C GLU A 62 3.09 14.42 2.74
N VAL A 63 2.20 14.20 3.71
CA VAL A 63 0.82 14.72 3.74
C VAL A 63 0.59 15.50 5.02
N ASP A 64 -0.38 16.42 5.02
CA ASP A 64 -0.84 17.06 6.25
C ASP A 64 -1.97 16.26 6.93
N ASP A 65 -2.50 16.80 8.04
CA ASP A 65 -3.58 16.16 8.80
C ASP A 65 -4.89 16.05 8.00
N ALA A 66 -5.19 17.04 7.14
CA ALA A 66 -6.42 17.07 6.36
C ALA A 66 -6.38 16.01 5.26
N THR A 67 -5.28 15.96 4.50
CA THR A 67 -5.06 14.90 3.51
C THR A 67 -5.06 13.53 4.16
N LEU A 68 -4.37 13.34 5.29
CA LEU A 68 -4.36 12.04 5.98
C LEU A 68 -5.77 11.58 6.38
N LYS A 69 -6.62 12.50 6.84
CA LYS A 69 -8.01 12.21 7.20
C LYS A 69 -8.86 11.83 5.99
N GLU A 70 -8.62 12.45 4.83
CA GLU A 70 -9.32 12.09 3.60
C GLU A 70 -8.87 10.70 3.09
N LEU A 71 -7.59 10.38 3.21
CA LEU A 71 -7.10 9.02 2.93
C LEU A 71 -7.74 7.99 3.87
N ASP A 72 -7.86 8.29 5.17
CA ASP A 72 -8.56 7.42 6.12
C ASP A 72 -10.02 7.16 5.71
N ARG A 73 -10.70 8.18 5.16
CA ARG A 73 -12.07 8.08 4.68
C ARG A 73 -12.16 7.20 3.43
N LEU A 74 -11.27 7.42 2.46
CA LEU A 74 -11.18 6.68 1.20
C LEU A 74 -10.88 5.19 1.45
N GLU A 75 -9.87 4.91 2.28
CA GLU A 75 -9.43 3.54 2.60
C GLU A 75 -10.37 2.85 3.62
N GLY A 76 -11.35 3.57 4.16
CA GLY A 76 -12.29 3.04 5.14
C GLY A 76 -11.58 2.57 6.41
N GLU A 77 -10.68 3.38 6.97
CA GLU A 77 -9.88 3.03 8.14
C GLU A 77 -10.75 2.53 9.32
N GLY A 78 -10.38 1.37 9.85
CA GLY A 78 -11.10 0.68 10.93
C GLY A 78 -12.33 -0.11 10.49
N ARG A 79 -12.66 -0.11 9.19
CA ARG A 79 -13.77 -0.89 8.61
C ARG A 79 -13.32 -1.81 7.48
N PHE A 80 -12.44 -1.34 6.62
CA PHE A 80 -11.97 -2.06 5.44
C PHE A 80 -10.45 -2.28 5.49
N TYR A 81 -9.69 -1.20 5.59
CA TYR A 81 -8.27 -1.26 5.95
C TYR A 81 -8.05 -0.90 7.43
N LYS A 82 -6.86 -1.25 7.93
CA LYS A 82 -6.27 -0.81 9.19
C LYS A 82 -4.91 -0.18 8.91
N LYS A 83 -4.71 1.09 9.26
CA LYS A 83 -3.41 1.75 9.13
C LYS A 83 -2.52 1.46 10.33
N ARG A 84 -1.24 1.29 10.05
CA ARG A 84 -0.19 1.21 11.08
C ARG A 84 1.12 1.77 10.56
N LYS A 85 2.01 2.14 11.49
CA LYS A 85 3.34 2.66 11.17
C LYS A 85 4.32 1.51 10.89
N ILE A 86 4.93 1.50 9.70
CA ILE A 86 5.91 0.48 9.28
C ILE A 86 7.24 1.11 8.85
N PRO A 87 8.37 0.39 8.96
CA PRO A 87 9.62 0.82 8.34
C PRO A 87 9.62 0.54 6.83
N VAL A 88 10.25 1.43 6.06
CA VAL A 88 10.50 1.28 4.63
C VAL A 88 11.95 1.63 4.30
N ILE A 89 12.48 1.11 3.19
CA ILE A 89 13.90 1.25 2.87
C ILE A 89 14.28 2.71 2.57
N GLY A 90 15.32 3.19 3.26
CA GLY A 90 15.88 4.53 3.05
C GLY A 90 14.95 5.67 3.48
N VAL A 91 14.06 5.42 4.44
CA VAL A 91 13.33 6.45 5.21
C VAL A 91 13.57 6.15 6.69
N SER A 92 14.08 7.13 7.44
CA SER A 92 14.45 6.93 8.85
C SER A 92 13.25 6.77 9.78
N GLN A 93 12.15 7.46 9.46
CA GLN A 93 10.91 7.44 10.23
C GLN A 93 9.99 6.31 9.76
N LYS A 94 9.23 5.72 10.68
CA LYS A 94 8.13 4.82 10.28
C LYS A 94 7.02 5.62 9.61
N VAL A 95 6.45 5.04 8.56
CA VAL A 95 5.43 5.66 7.70
C VAL A 95 4.09 4.95 7.87
N TRP A 96 2.98 5.67 7.72
CA TRP A 96 1.65 5.08 7.70
C TRP A 96 1.46 4.20 6.47
N CYS A 97 0.86 3.03 6.65
CA CYS A 97 0.53 2.11 5.57
C CYS A 97 -0.76 1.38 5.92
N TYR A 98 -1.64 1.19 4.94
CA TYR A 98 -2.94 0.54 5.09
C TYR A 98 -2.82 -0.97 4.83
N PHE A 99 -3.32 -1.79 5.76
CA PHE A 99 -3.36 -3.25 5.68
C PHE A 99 -4.80 -3.73 5.70
N ILE A 100 -5.14 -4.80 4.98
CA ILE A 100 -6.51 -5.31 5.02
C ILE A 100 -6.90 -5.66 6.46
N LEU A 101 -8.07 -5.20 6.91
CA LEU A 101 -8.48 -5.34 8.31
C LEU A 101 -8.73 -6.80 8.70
N ASP A 102 -9.40 -7.55 7.83
CA ASP A 102 -9.75 -8.96 8.05
C ASP A 102 -9.34 -9.82 6.84
N PRO A 103 -8.07 -10.25 6.75
CA PRO A 103 -7.58 -11.04 5.62
C PRO A 103 -8.29 -12.39 5.50
N LYS A 104 -8.87 -12.93 6.58
CA LYS A 104 -9.55 -14.25 6.54
C LYS A 104 -10.78 -14.24 5.64
N ARG A 105 -11.43 -13.07 5.48
CA ARG A 105 -12.55 -12.89 4.54
C ARG A 105 -12.13 -13.07 3.08
N TYR A 106 -10.84 -12.95 2.79
CA TYR A 106 -10.24 -12.98 1.45
C TYR A 106 -9.28 -14.15 1.26
N ASP A 107 -9.42 -15.25 2.03
CA ASP A 107 -8.49 -16.40 1.95
C ASP A 107 -8.41 -17.03 0.55
N ARG A 108 -9.47 -16.93 -0.26
CA ARG A 108 -9.45 -17.35 -1.68
C ARG A 108 -8.58 -16.43 -2.52
N ASP A 109 -8.76 -15.11 -2.39
CA ASP A 109 -8.00 -14.11 -3.13
C ASP A 109 -6.53 -14.10 -2.72
N ILE A 110 -6.22 -14.31 -1.43
CA ILE A 110 -4.85 -14.45 -0.93
C ILE A 110 -4.13 -15.65 -1.56
N LYS A 111 -4.84 -16.70 -1.97
CA LYS A 111 -4.23 -17.86 -2.64
C LYS A 111 -4.02 -17.62 -4.13
N ALA A 112 -4.69 -16.63 -4.71
CA ALA A 112 -4.59 -16.29 -6.12
C ALA A 112 -3.73 -15.04 -6.30
N ILE A 113 -2.65 -15.12 -7.09
CA ILE A 113 -2.01 -13.90 -7.60
C ILE A 113 -2.98 -13.32 -8.64
N GLY A 114 -3.90 -12.47 -8.20
CA GLY A 114 -4.92 -11.86 -9.04
C GLY A 114 -4.33 -10.82 -10.00
N ARG A 115 -5.14 -10.39 -10.99
CA ARG A 115 -4.74 -9.39 -12.00
C ARG A 115 -4.16 -8.13 -11.36
N GLY A 116 -3.13 -7.55 -11.99
CA GLY A 116 -2.44 -6.33 -11.54
C GLY A 116 -1.38 -6.55 -10.45
N VAL A 117 -1.30 -7.74 -9.84
CA VAL A 117 -0.24 -8.11 -8.90
C VAL A 117 0.88 -8.82 -9.66
N HIS A 118 2.07 -8.24 -9.61
CA HIS A 118 3.26 -8.80 -10.25
C HIS A 118 4.35 -9.05 -9.23
N VAL A 119 5.05 -10.17 -9.40
CA VAL A 119 6.34 -10.40 -8.74
C VAL A 119 7.42 -10.02 -9.75
N ASP A 120 8.43 -9.25 -9.34
CA ASP A 120 9.55 -8.90 -10.22
C ASP A 120 10.27 -10.14 -10.76
N ASP A 121 10.97 -10.00 -11.89
CA ASP A 121 11.60 -11.13 -12.61
C ASP A 121 12.59 -11.92 -11.74
N ASN A 122 13.16 -11.27 -10.72
CA ASN A 122 14.08 -11.88 -9.78
C ASN A 122 13.40 -12.57 -8.58
N LYS A 123 12.06 -12.53 -8.49
CA LYS A 123 11.26 -13.09 -7.39
C LYS A 123 11.67 -12.55 -6.02
N LYS A 124 11.83 -11.24 -5.89
CA LYS A 124 12.25 -10.53 -4.67
C LYS A 124 11.30 -9.41 -4.27
N LEU A 125 10.31 -9.04 -5.08
CA LEU A 125 9.46 -7.87 -4.84
C LEU A 125 8.06 -8.07 -5.43
N MET A 126 7.02 -7.66 -4.69
CA MET A 126 5.66 -7.56 -5.23
C MET A 126 5.31 -6.11 -5.57
N THR A 127 4.64 -5.91 -6.70
CA THR A 127 4.23 -4.59 -7.19
C THR A 127 2.82 -4.63 -7.76
N TRP A 128 2.17 -3.47 -7.73
CA TRP A 128 0.89 -3.22 -8.39
C TRP A 128 1.11 -2.39 -9.64
N THR A 129 0.64 -2.89 -10.79
CA THR A 129 0.69 -2.21 -12.09
C THR A 129 -0.71 -2.00 -12.66
N LYS A 130 -0.84 -1.04 -13.57
CA LYS A 130 -2.02 -0.96 -14.43
C LYS A 130 -2.01 -2.18 -15.36
N ASN A 131 -3.20 -2.70 -15.67
CA ASN A 131 -3.38 -3.62 -16.80
C ASN A 131 -3.17 -2.89 -18.12
#